data_AF-A0A453Q7Y2-F1
#
_entry.id   AF-A0A453Q7Y2-F1
#
_cell.length_a   1.000
_cell.length_b   1.000
_cell.length_c   1.000
_cell.angle_alpha   90.00
_cell.angle_beta   90.00
_cell.angle_gamma   90.00
#
_symmetry.space_group_name_H-M   'P 1'
#
loop_
_entity.id
_entity.type
_entity.pdbx_description
1 polymer ?
#
loop_
_entity_poly.entity_id
_entity_poly.type
_entity_poly.pdbx_seq_one_letter_code
_entity_poly.pdbx_strand_id
1 'polypeptide(L)'
;AYVATVLQSNPLNIQFRRTLVGNRWEAWLHLVRRLMDVQLSQQPDQVRWKLAKNAEFSVKSMYLDIINTSVIPSSKHVWKVKVSLKIKVFMWF
;
A
#
# COMPACT_ATOMS: atom_id res chain seq x y z
N ALA A 1 5.23 10.35 7.53
CA ALA A 1 5.21 11.30 6.40
C ALA A 1 3.78 11.36 5.88
N TYR A 2 3.24 12.55 5.68
CA TYR A 2 1.92 12.75 5.08
C TYR A 2 2.00 12.61 3.57
N VAL A 3 0.92 12.15 2.93
CA VAL A 3 0.87 11.95 1.47
C VAL A 3 1.11 13.27 0.74
N ALA A 4 0.52 14.36 1.25
CA ALA A 4 0.71 15.70 0.72
C ALA A 4 2.18 16.13 0.69
N THR A 5 2.94 15.88 1.76
CA THR A 5 4.36 16.26 1.82
C THR A 5 5.21 15.53 0.77
N VAL A 6 4.88 14.28 0.46
CA VAL A 6 5.62 13.48 -0.53
C VAL A 6 5.32 13.95 -1.95
N LEU A 7 4.07 14.33 -2.23
CA LEU A 7 3.61 14.76 -3.55
C LEU A 7 3.91 16.23 -3.87
N GLN A 8 4.42 17.01 -2.91
CA GLN A 8 4.80 18.42 -3.10
C GLN A 8 6.04 18.62 -3.98
N SER A 9 6.87 17.59 -4.20
CA SER A 9 8.09 17.69 -5.00
C SER A 9 8.02 16.87 -6.28
N ASN A 10 8.57 17.41 -7.36
CA ASN A 10 8.82 16.67 -8.60
C ASN A 10 10.31 16.78 -8.97
N PRO A 11 11.10 15.69 -8.86
CA PRO A 11 10.69 14.32 -8.54
C PRO A 11 10.27 14.13 -7.06
N LEU A 12 9.51 13.06 -6.80
CA LEU A 12 9.06 12.71 -5.45
C LEU A 12 10.25 12.54 -4.48
N ASN A 13 10.14 13.06 -3.26
CA ASN A 13 11.15 12.92 -2.22
C ASN A 13 11.15 11.50 -1.61
N ILE A 14 11.52 10.51 -2.41
CA ILE A 14 11.55 9.10 -2.04
C ILE A 14 12.92 8.54 -2.39
N GLN A 15 13.57 7.93 -1.41
CA GLN A 15 14.86 7.29 -1.58
C GLN A 15 14.75 5.79 -1.27
N PHE A 16 15.37 4.98 -2.11
CA PHE A 16 15.44 3.53 -1.92
C PHE A 16 16.82 3.16 -1.38
N ARG A 17 16.84 2.31 -0.34
CA ARG A 17 18.09 1.73 0.17
C ARG A 17 18.81 0.87 -0.88
N ARG A 18 18.07 0.28 -1.81
CA ARG A 18 18.61 -0.52 -2.93
C ARG A 18 18.17 0.10 -4.24
N THR A 19 19.10 0.19 -5.18
CA THR A 19 18.81 0.68 -6.54
C THR A 19 17.73 -0.18 -7.19
N LEU A 20 16.73 0.47 -7.77
CA LEU A 20 15.72 -0.18 -8.60
C LEU A 20 16.30 -0.39 -10.00
N VAL A 21 16.24 -1.61 -10.52
CA VAL A 21 16.78 -1.97 -11.85
C VAL A 21 15.76 -2.84 -12.60
N GLY A 22 15.81 -2.79 -13.93
CA GLY A 22 14.92 -3.53 -14.83
C GLY A 22 13.43 -3.27 -14.53
N ASN A 23 12.64 -4.35 -14.46
CA ASN A 23 11.18 -4.28 -14.27
C ASN A 23 10.76 -3.49 -13.02
N ARG A 24 11.60 -3.42 -11.97
CA ARG A 24 11.29 -2.64 -10.76
C ARG A 24 11.40 -1.15 -10.99
N TRP A 25 12.35 -0.72 -11.82
CA TRP A 25 12.50 0.68 -12.21
C TRP A 25 11.35 1.12 -13.11
N GLU A 26 10.96 0.28 -14.07
CA GLU A 26 9.83 0.54 -14.95
C GLU A 26 8.51 0.64 -14.16
N ALA A 27 8.25 -0.31 -13.25
CA ALA A 27 7.09 -0.25 -12.36
C ALA A 27 7.09 1.01 -11.48
N TRP A 28 8.26 1.47 -11.04
CA TRP A 28 8.41 2.73 -10.32
C TRP A 28 8.04 3.94 -11.18
N LEU A 29 8.53 4.01 -12.42
CA LEU A 29 8.18 5.09 -13.35
C LEU A 29 6.67 5.12 -13.65
N HIS A 30 6.05 3.95 -13.86
CA HIS A 30 4.59 3.84 -14.03
C HIS A 30 3.82 4.31 -12.78
N LEU A 31 4.34 4.03 -11.59
CA LEU A 31 3.76 4.52 -10.34
C LEU A 31 3.86 6.05 -10.25
N VAL A 32 5.06 6.61 -10.44
CA VAL A 32 5.30 8.06 -10.39
C VAL A 32 4.39 8.78 -11.38
N ARG A 33 4.27 8.29 -12.61
CA ARG A 33 3.37 8.87 -13.62
C ARG A 33 1.92 8.93 -13.14
N ARG A 34 1.39 7.83 -12.61
CA ARG A 34 0.01 7.80 -12.08
C ARG A 34 -0.17 8.73 -10.88
N LEU A 35 0.86 8.91 -10.05
CA LEU A 35 0.81 9.80 -8.90
C LEU A 35 0.77 11.28 -9.30
N MET A 36 1.35 11.65 -10.45
CA MET A 36 1.29 13.04 -10.94
C MET A 36 -0.10 13.47 -11.38
N ASP A 37 -0.95 12.52 -11.77
CA ASP A 37 -2.33 12.79 -12.15
C ASP A 37 -3.29 12.85 -10.94
N VAL A 38 -2.81 12.58 -9.72
CA VAL A 38 -3.63 12.57 -8.50
C VAL A 38 -3.76 13.99 -7.93
N GLN A 39 -5.01 14.48 -7.86
CA GLN A 39 -5.34 15.70 -7.13
C GLN A 39 -5.73 15.35 -5.68
N LEU A 40 -4.99 15.92 -4.72
CA LEU A 40 -5.29 15.74 -3.31
C LEU A 40 -6.43 16.66 -2.86
N SER A 41 -7.27 16.15 -1.96
CA SER A 41 -8.22 16.99 -1.22
C SER A 41 -7.54 17.65 -0.02
N GLN A 42 -8.17 18.68 0.53
CA GLN A 42 -7.70 19.34 1.77
C GLN A 42 -8.01 18.54 3.04
N GLN A 43 -8.57 17.33 2.90
CA GLN A 43 -8.89 16.48 4.05
C GLN A 43 -7.62 15.85 4.61
N PRO A 44 -7.54 15.66 5.95
CA PRO A 44 -6.44 14.92 6.55
C PRO A 44 -6.31 13.50 5.98
N ASP A 45 -5.08 12.99 5.92
CA ASP A 45 -4.81 11.62 5.52
C ASP A 45 -5.57 10.64 6.43
N GLN A 46 -6.36 9.74 5.83
CA GLN A 46 -7.11 8.71 6.52
C GLN A 46 -6.77 7.33 5.98
N VAL A 47 -6.49 6.39 6.88
CA VAL A 47 -6.40 4.97 6.54
C VAL A 47 -7.82 4.44 6.40
N ARG A 48 -8.18 3.98 5.20
CA ARG A 48 -9.50 3.44 4.90
C ARG A 48 -9.41 1.97 4.49
N TRP A 49 -10.22 1.14 5.13
CA TRP A 49 -10.34 -0.28 4.82
C TRP A 49 -11.27 -0.48 3.61
N LYS A 50 -10.76 -1.02 2.52
CA LYS A 50 -11.54 -1.17 1.27
C LYS A 50 -12.64 -2.24 1.36
N LEU A 51 -12.50 -3.21 2.26
CA LEU A 51 -13.43 -4.35 2.34
C LEU A 51 -14.71 -4.03 3.12
N ALA A 52 -14.72 -2.94 3.90
CA ALA A 52 -15.86 -2.55 4.71
C ALA A 52 -16.48 -1.25 4.21
N LYS A 53 -17.81 -1.19 4.14
CA LYS A 53 -18.56 0.00 3.69
C LYS A 53 -18.33 1.23 4.56
N ASN A 54 -18.06 1.04 5.85
CA ASN A 54 -17.74 2.11 6.79
C ASN A 54 -16.26 2.50 6.75
N ALA A 55 -15.45 1.92 5.85
CA ALA A 55 -14.02 2.15 5.73
C ALA A 55 -13.19 1.82 6.98
N GLU A 56 -13.74 1.09 7.94
CA GLU A 56 -13.05 0.66 9.16
C GLU A 56 -12.56 -0.77 9.04
N PHE A 57 -11.40 -1.04 9.65
CA PHE A 57 -10.89 -2.40 9.73
C PHE A 57 -11.72 -3.22 10.71
N SER A 58 -12.11 -4.42 10.30
CA SER A 58 -12.64 -5.45 11.19
C SER A 58 -12.09 -6.81 10.81
N VAL A 59 -11.65 -7.57 11.81
CA VAL A 59 -11.22 -8.96 11.68
C VAL A 59 -12.28 -9.80 10.96
N LYS A 60 -13.56 -9.58 11.27
CA LYS A 60 -14.68 -10.28 10.62
C LYS A 60 -14.75 -10.01 9.12
N SER A 61 -14.65 -8.72 8.71
CA SER A 61 -14.70 -8.35 7.30
C SER A 61 -13.52 -8.94 6.50
N MET A 62 -12.34 -8.96 7.13
CA MET A 62 -11.13 -9.55 6.56
C MET A 62 -11.32 -11.06 6.31
N TYR A 63 -11.74 -11.82 7.33
CA TYR A 63 -11.95 -13.26 7.18
C TYR A 63 -13.06 -13.60 6.18
N LEU A 64 -14.16 -12.84 6.15
CA LEU A 64 -15.23 -13.04 5.18
C LEU A 64 -14.73 -12.87 3.74
N ASP A 65 -13.90 -11.86 3.49
CA ASP A 65 -13.33 -11.62 2.17
C ASP A 65 -12.40 -12.77 1.72
N ILE A 66 -11.57 -13.29 2.62
CA ILE A 66 -10.73 -14.49 2.36
C ILE A 66 -11.58 -15.67 1.92
N ILE A 67 -12.63 -15.97 2.69
CA ILE A 67 -13.51 -17.11 2.46
C ILE A 67 -14.22 -16.94 1.10
N ASN A 68 -14.70 -15.74 0.81
CA ASN A 68 -15.48 -15.45 -0.40
C ASN A 68 -14.62 -15.38 -1.66
N THR A 69 -13.37 -14.91 -1.57
CA THR A 69 -12.49 -14.77 -2.74
C THR A 69 -11.87 -16.10 -3.12
N SER A 70 -11.79 -17.08 -2.20
CA SER A 70 -11.21 -18.43 -2.40
C SER A 70 -9.77 -18.46 -2.92
N VAL A 71 -9.13 -17.29 -3.04
CA VAL A 71 -7.74 -17.09 -3.43
C VAL A 71 -6.99 -16.61 -2.21
N ILE A 72 -6.11 -17.45 -1.69
CA ILE A 72 -5.22 -17.07 -0.60
C ILE A 72 -4.21 -16.06 -1.16
N PRO A 73 -4.08 -14.85 -0.59
CA PRO A 73 -3.08 -13.90 -1.03
C PRO A 73 -1.69 -14.54 -1.02
N SER A 74 -1.07 -14.63 -2.20
CA SER A 74 0.21 -15.32 -2.40
C SER A 74 1.42 -14.49 -1.95
N SER A 75 1.22 -13.57 -0.99
CA SER A 75 2.22 -12.63 -0.50
C SER A 75 3.25 -13.31 0.43
N LYS A 76 3.96 -14.30 -0.12
CA LYS A 76 5.06 -15.04 0.52
C LYS A 76 6.19 -14.12 0.98
N HIS A 77 6.32 -12.94 0.36
CA HIS A 77 7.36 -11.97 0.66
C HIS A 77 7.12 -11.23 1.97
N VAL A 78 5.85 -10.99 2.36
CA VAL A 78 5.50 -10.35 3.65
C VAL A 78 6.03 -11.15 4.82
N TRP A 79 5.97 -12.48 4.73
CA TRP A 79 6.47 -13.39 5.76
C TRP A 79 8.00 -13.33 5.92
N LYS A 80 8.73 -12.93 4.88
CA LYS A 80 10.20 -12.78 4.91
C LYS A 80 10.67 -11.42 5.45
N VAL A 81 9.77 -10.44 5.64
CA VAL A 81 10.12 -9.13 6.19
C VAL A 81 10.50 -9.25 7.68
N LYS A 82 11.52 -8.51 8.15
CA LYS A 82 11.90 -8.47 9.56
C LYS A 82 11.04 -7.46 10.35
N VAL A 83 9.74 -7.76 10.49
CA VAL A 83 8.79 -7.00 11.33
C VAL A 83 8.02 -7.95 12.25
N SER A 84 7.38 -7.40 13.29
CA SER A 84 6.60 -8.20 14.24
C SER A 84 5.45 -8.94 13.55
N LEU A 85 5.08 -10.11 14.08
CA LEU A 85 4.04 -10.97 13.51
C LEU A 85 2.70 -10.23 13.35
N LYS A 86 2.35 -9.40 14.33
CA LYS A 86 1.14 -8.57 14.30
C LYS A 86 1.10 -7.69 13.04
N ILE A 87 2.21 -7.07 12.66
CA ILE A 87 2.31 -6.24 11.45
C ILE A 87 2.23 -7.10 10.18
N LYS A 88 2.87 -8.28 10.16
CA LYS A 88 2.84 -9.19 9.00
C LYS A 88 1.43 -9.65 8.65
N VAL A 89 0.61 -9.95 9.66
CA VAL A 89 -0.79 -10.38 9.46
C VAL A 89 -1.59 -9.31 8.75
N PHE A 90 -1.36 -8.03 9.05
CA PHE A 90 -2.00 -6.92 8.34
C PHE A 90 -1.45 -6.72 6.93
N MET A 91 -0.13 -6.81 6.74
CA MET A 91 0.51 -6.63 5.42
C MET A 91 0.23 -7.75 4.41
N TRP A 92 -0.24 -8.91 4.89
CA TRP A 92 -0.56 -10.04 4.05
C TRP A 92 -1.82 -9.80 3.19
N PHE A 93 -2.64 -8.82 3.57
CA PHE A 93 -3.79 -8.27 2.83
C PHE A 93 -3.45 -6.94 2.15
#